data_AF-A0A242M946-F1
#
_entry.id   AF-A0A242M946-F1
#
_cell.length_a   1.000
_cell.length_b   1.000
_cell.length_c   1.000
_cell.angle_alpha   90.00
_cell.angle_beta   90.00
_cell.angle_gamma   90.00
#
_symmetry.space_group_name_H-M   'P 1'
#
loop_
_entity.id
_entity.type
_entity.pdbx_description
1 polymer ?
#
loop_
_entity_poly.entity_id
_entity_poly.type
_entity_poly.pdbx_seq_one_letter_code
_entity_poly.pdbx_strand_id
1 'polypeptide(L)' 'MAERAHAKGTVEIAGASHVVMISHPDAVARIIEEAAAAAGE' A
#
# COMPACT_ATOMS: atom_id res chain seq x y z
N MET A 1 -3.64 11.04 -7.27
CA MET A 1 -2.68 11.28 -6.17
C MET A 1 -1.38 10.55 -6.41
N ALA A 2 -1.43 9.25 -6.70
CA ALA A 2 -0.24 8.42 -6.97
C ALA A 2 0.60 8.87 -8.19
N GLU A 3 -0.05 9.19 -9.31
CA GLU A 3 0.66 9.65 -10.52
C GLU A 3 1.42 10.97 -10.27
N ARG A 4 0.76 11.96 -9.66
CA ARG A 4 1.39 13.21 -9.21
C ARG A 4 2.55 12.99 -8.23
N ALA A 5 2.53 11.90 -7.47
CA ALA A 5 3.55 11.56 -6.48
C ALA A 5 4.67 10.67 -7.04
N HIS A 6 4.63 10.31 -8.33
CA HIS A 6 5.56 9.35 -8.94
C HIS A 6 5.64 8.03 -8.17
N ALA A 7 4.49 7.52 -7.71
CA ALA A 7 4.43 6.26 -6.97
C ALA A 7 4.98 5.10 -7.82
N LYS A 8 5.84 4.27 -7.23
CA LYS A 8 6.43 3.09 -7.87
C LYS A 8 5.45 1.92 -7.98
N GLY A 9 4.37 1.94 -7.20
CA GLY A 9 3.31 0.95 -7.19
C GLY A 9 2.06 1.50 -6.52
N THR A 10 0.90 1.00 -6.95
CA THR A 10 -0.41 1.40 -6.42
C THR A 10 -1.29 0.17 -6.28
N VAL A 11 -1.97 0.06 -5.14
CA VAL A 11 -2.94 -1.01 -4.86
C VAL A 11 -4.26 -0.39 -4.45
N GLU A 12 -5.34 -0.86 -5.05
CA GLU A 12 -6.71 -0.50 -4.67
C GLU A 12 -7.28 -1.56 -3.73
N ILE A 13 -7.84 -1.14 -2.58
CA ILE A 13 -8.46 -2.04 -1.60
C ILE A 13 -9.95 -1.71 -1.55
N ALA A 14 -10.74 -2.50 -2.29
CA ALA A 14 -12.18 -2.33 -2.33
C ALA A 14 -12.81 -2.57 -0.95
N GLY A 15 -13.75 -1.70 -0.55
CA GLY A 15 -14.44 -1.79 0.73
C GLY A 15 -13.62 -1.34 1.95
N ALA A 16 -12.41 -0.79 1.76
CA ALA A 16 -11.63 -0.21 2.84
C ALA A 16 -12.34 0.98 3.51
N SER A 17 -12.19 1.08 4.83
CA SER A 17 -12.61 2.27 5.56
C SER A 17 -11.56 3.38 5.42
N HIS A 18 -11.88 4.59 5.92
CA HIS A 18 -10.91 5.69 6.04
C HIS A 18 -9.67 5.29 6.86
N VAL A 19 -9.82 4.36 7.80
CA VAL A 19 -8.75 3.86 8.67
C VAL A 19 -8.31 2.48 8.16
N VAL A 20 -7.68 2.47 6.97
CA VAL A 20 -7.39 1.25 6.20
C VAL A 20 -6.56 0.22 6.97
N MET A 21 -5.60 0.66 7.79
CA MET A 21 -4.77 -0.24 8.61
C MET A 21 -5.55 -1.01 9.69
N ILE A 22 -6.75 -0.55 10.06
CA ILE A 22 -7.63 -1.26 11.00
C ILE A 22 -8.61 -2.18 10.25
N SER A 23 -9.15 -1.72 9.12
CA SER A 23 -10.10 -2.53 8.35
C SER A 23 -9.45 -3.65 7.54
N HIS A 24 -8.22 -3.42 7.05
CA HIS A 24 -7.46 -4.34 6.19
C HIS A 24 -5.98 -4.39 6.61
N PRO A 25 -5.66 -4.78 7.85
CA PRO A 25 -4.30 -4.78 8.38
C PRO A 25 -3.34 -5.62 7.52
N ASP A 26 -3.77 -6.80 7.09
CA ASP A 26 -2.93 -7.74 6.34
C ASP A 26 -2.52 -7.18 4.97
N ALA A 27 -3.44 -6.52 4.27
CA ALA A 27 -3.15 -5.89 2.99
C ALA A 27 -2.11 -4.75 3.14
N VAL A 28 -2.23 -3.97 4.21
CA VAL A 28 -1.27 -2.89 4.52
C VAL A 28 0.11 -3.47 4.85
N ALA A 29 0.18 -4.50 5.68
CA ALA A 29 1.44 -5.15 6.03
C ALA A 29 2.17 -5.67 4.78
N ARG A 30 1.45 -6.38 3.90
CA ARG A 30 2.01 -6.91 2.66
C ARG A 30 2.58 -5.84 1.74
N ILE A 31 1.86 -4.73 1.55
CA ILE A 31 2.34 -3.62 0.71
C ILE A 31 3.64 -3.02 1.28
N ILE A 32 3.75 -2.92 2.61
CA ILE A 32 4.97 -2.45 3.27
C ILE A 32 6.13 -3.41 3.04
N GLU A 33 5.92 -4.72 3.20
CA GLU A 33 6.93 -5.75 2.97
C GLU A 33 7.42 -5.74 1.51
N GLU A 34 6.49 -5.69 0.55
CA GLU A 34 6.81 -5.62 -0.88
C GLU A 34 7.62 -4.35 -1.21
N ALA A 35 7.21 -3.20 -0.66
CA ALA A 35 7.93 -1.95 -0.85
C ALA A 35 9.34 -1.97 -0.21
N ALA A 36 9.49 -2.59 0.96
CA ALA A 36 10.76 -2.73 1.64
C ALA A 36 11.73 -3.64 0.86
N ALA A 37 11.22 -4.76 0.32
CA ALA A 37 12.01 -5.64 -0.53
C ALA A 37 12.50 -4.92 -1.79
N ALA A 38 11.62 -4.16 -2.46
CA ALA A 38 11.96 -3.40 -3.66
C ALA A 38 12.91 -2.20 -3.42
N ALA A 39 13.06 -1.75 -2.16
CA ALA A 39 13.98 -0.67 -1.81
C ALA A 39 15.41 -1.15 -1.51
N GLY A 40 15.59 -2.45 -1.27
CA GLY A 40 16.89 -3.07 -1.00
C GLY A 40 17.64 -3.55 -2.25
N GLU A 41 17.01 -3.46 -3.42
CA GLU A 41 17.59 -3.75 -4.74
C GLU A 41 18.11 -2.46 -5.41
#